data_AF-A0A7C8P2Q2-F1
#
_entry.id   AF-A0A7C8P2Q2-F1
#
_cell.length_a   1.000
_cell.length_b   1.000
_cell.length_c   1.000
_cell.angle_alpha   90.00
_cell.angle_beta   90.00
_cell.angle_gamma   90.00
#
_symmetry.space_group_name_H-M   'P 1'
#
loop_
_entity.id
_entity.type
_entity.pdbx_description
1 polymer ?
#
loop_
_entity_poly.entity_id
_entity_poly.type
_entity_poly.pdbx_seq_one_letter_code
_entity_poly.pdbx_strand_id
1 'polypeptide(L)' 'MQGTVFDVTNKKESYGPGGSYHIFTGKDASRGLGKSSLKPEDAIPDYSGLNESEMETLENWYTFFSNRYNIVGKVGNQN' A
#
# COMPACT_ATOMS: atom_id res chain seq x y z
N MET A 1 2.46 -2.71 -2.53
CA MET A 1 3.14 -1.46 -2.12
C MET A 1 4.53 -1.54 -2.68
N GLN A 2 4.89 -0.60 -3.55
CA GLN A 2 6.13 -0.56 -4.32
C GLN A 2 6.40 -1.89 -5.04
N GLY A 3 5.35 -2.49 -5.60
CA GLY A 3 5.44 -3.81 -6.23
C GLY A 3 5.59 -4.98 -5.24
N THR A 4 5.74 -4.77 -3.94
CA THR A 4 5.75 -5.86 -2.94
C THR A 4 4.32 -6.19 -2.48
N VAL A 5 4.01 -7.49 -2.43
CA VAL A 5 2.72 -8.02 -1.96
C VAL A 5 2.87 -8.50 -0.52
N PHE A 6 2.13 -7.87 0.38
CA PHE A 6 2.09 -8.20 1.81
C PHE A 6 0.81 -8.94 2.16
N ASP A 7 0.93 -10.01 2.95
CA ASP A 7 -0.22 -10.72 3.50
C ASP A 7 -0.75 -10.00 4.75
N VAL A 8 -1.91 -9.35 4.58
CA VAL A 8 -2.62 -8.62 5.65
C VAL A 8 -3.83 -9.38 6.20
N THR A 9 -3.95 -10.68 5.93
CA THR A 9 -5.12 -11.50 6.32
C THR A 9 -5.39 -11.46 7.83
N ASN A 10 -4.34 -11.41 8.65
CA ASN A 10 -4.44 -11.32 10.11
C ASN A 10 -4.91 -9.94 10.63
N LYS A 11 -5.17 -8.98 9.73
CA LYS A 11 -5.63 -7.63 10.04
C LYS A 11 -6.95 -7.30 9.33
N LYS A 12 -7.87 -8.26 9.39
CA LYS A 12 -9.20 -8.17 8.78
C LYS A 12 -10.01 -6.96 9.25
N GLU A 13 -9.81 -6.50 10.49
CA GLU A 13 -10.47 -5.29 11.01
C GLU A 13 -10.10 -4.01 10.25
N SER A 14 -8.91 -3.96 9.65
CA SER A 14 -8.41 -2.81 8.90
C SER A 14 -8.54 -3.00 7.39
N TYR A 15 -8.19 -4.20 6.89
CA TYR A 15 -8.09 -4.47 5.46
C TYR A 15 -9.27 -5.30 4.91
N GLY A 16 -10.00 -6.01 5.78
CA GLY A 16 -11.19 -6.76 5.37
C GLY A 16 -12.36 -5.84 4.99
N PRO A 17 -13.44 -6.41 4.41
CA PRO A 17 -14.64 -5.64 4.06
C PRO A 17 -15.16 -4.79 5.23
N GLY A 18 -15.36 -3.50 5.00
CA GLY A 18 -15.78 -2.53 6.00
C GLY A 18 -14.66 -1.89 6.82
N GLY A 19 -13.42 -2.37 6.70
CA GLY A 19 -12.25 -1.75 7.34
C GLY A 19 -11.77 -0.50 6.61
N SER A 20 -11.16 0.44 7.32
CA SER A 20 -10.74 1.74 6.77
C SER A 20 -9.73 1.63 5.62
N TYR A 21 -8.90 0.59 5.62
CA TYR A 21 -7.87 0.36 4.60
C TYR A 21 -8.31 -0.66 3.53
N HIS A 22 -9.58 -1.08 3.54
CA HIS A 22 -10.11 -2.06 2.59
C HIS A 22 -9.91 -1.64 1.12
N ILE A 23 -9.98 -0.33 0.84
CA ILE A 23 -9.80 0.25 -0.50
C ILE A 23 -8.48 -0.14 -1.18
N PHE A 24 -7.47 -0.50 -0.40
CA PHE A 24 -6.14 -0.92 -0.87
C PHE A 24 -5.99 -2.43 -1.07
N THR A 25 -6.94 -3.24 -0.63
CA THR A 25 -6.83 -4.70 -0.78
C THR A 25 -6.88 -5.11 -2.25
N GLY A 26 -5.96 -5.99 -2.65
CA GLY A 26 -5.82 -6.43 -4.03
C GLY A 26 -5.26 -5.38 -5.00
N LYS A 27 -4.81 -4.22 -4.49
CA LYS A 27 -4.25 -3.12 -5.28
C LYS A 27 -2.88 -2.72 -4.74
N ASP A 28 -2.12 -1.97 -5.54
CA ASP A 28 -0.95 -1.29 -4.99
C ASP A 28 -1.38 0.00 -4.28
N ALA A 29 -1.11 0.05 -2.99
CA ALA A 29 -1.48 1.14 -2.08
C ALA A 29 -0.47 2.31 -2.06
N SER A 30 0.60 2.25 -2.86
CA SER A 30 1.76 3.15 -2.71
C SER A 30 1.38 4.64 -2.72
N ARG A 31 0.60 5.06 -3.72
CA ARG A 31 0.19 6.45 -3.84
C ARG A 31 -0.70 6.88 -2.67
N GLY A 32 -1.72 6.09 -2.35
CA GLY A 32 -2.63 6.37 -1.24
C GLY A 32 -1.91 6.48 0.10
N LEU A 33 -0.98 5.56 0.39
CA LEU A 33 -0.22 5.58 1.64
C LEU A 33 0.78 6.74 1.72
N GLY A 34 1.49 7.04 0.63
CA GLY A 34 2.39 8.20 0.58
C GLY A 34 1.64 9.52 0.77
N LYS A 35 0.45 9.65 0.18
CA LYS A 35 -0.42 10.84 0.35
C LYS A 35 -1.24 10.84 1.64
N SER A 36 -1.16 9.79 2.46
CA SER A 36 -2.06 9.57 3.60
C SER A 36 -3.55 9.72 3.23
N SER A 37 -3.94 9.17 2.08
CA SER A 37 -5.25 9.33 1.44
C SER A 37 -5.95 7.99 1.27
N LEU A 38 -7.22 7.89 1.70
CA LEU A 38 -8.09 6.73 1.47
C LEU A 38 -9.04 6.94 0.28
N LYS A 39 -8.78 7.95 -0.55
CA LYS A 39 -9.64 8.26 -1.69
C LYS A 39 -9.42 7.24 -2.82
N PRO A 40 -10.50 6.79 -3.52
CA PRO A 40 -10.37 5.82 -4.60
C PRO A 40 -9.41 6.25 -5.71
N GLU A 41 -9.33 7.55 -6.03
CA GLU A 41 -8.42 8.08 -7.06
C GLU A 41 -6.93 7.97 -6.69
N ASP A 42 -6.61 7.82 -5.40
CA ASP A 42 -5.23 7.63 -4.94
C ASP A 42 -4.90 6.13 -4.73
N ALA A 43 -5.87 5.22 -4.86
CA ALA A 43 -5.68 3.77 -4.76
C ALA A 43 -5.25 3.16 -6.12
N ILE A 44 -4.17 3.70 -6.68
CA ILE A 44 -3.59 3.31 -7.98
C ILE A 44 -2.09 2.97 -7.84
N PRO A 45 -1.54 2.16 -8.75
CA PRO A 45 -0.13 1.75 -8.67
C PRO A 45 0.88 2.83 -9.03
N ASP A 46 0.48 3.89 -9.76
CA ASP A 46 1.39 4.98 -10.10
C ASP A 46 1.56 5.98 -8.95
N TYR A 47 2.74 5.92 -8.32
CA TYR A 47 3.18 6.83 -7.26
C TYR A 47 4.32 7.75 -7.71
N SER A 48 4.58 7.87 -9.02
CA SER A 48 5.64 8.74 -9.56
C SER A 48 5.41 10.23 -9.28
N GLY A 49 4.16 10.62 -9.02
CA GLY A 49 3.78 11.99 -8.69
C GLY A 49 3.84 12.37 -7.21
N LEU A 50 4.39 11.51 -6.34
CA LEU A 50 4.61 11.86 -4.93
C LEU A 50 5.73 12.88 -4.78
N ASN A 51 5.54 13.85 -3.89
CA ASN A 51 6.63 14.73 -3.46
C ASN A 51 7.57 14.05 -2.45
N GLU A 52 8.66 14.72 -2.06
CA GLU A 52 9.69 14.16 -1.19
C GLU A 52 9.14 13.69 0.18
N SER A 53 8.28 14.48 0.82
CA SER A 53 7.69 14.13 2.12
C SER A 53 6.67 12.98 2.00
N GLU A 54 5.92 12.93 0.91
CA GLU A 54 5.01 11.82 0.61
C GLU A 54 5.78 10.54 0.29
N MET A 55 6.94 10.64 -0.37
CA MET A 55 7.83 9.51 -0.61
C MET A 55 8.43 8.99 0.70
N GLU A 56 8.89 9.87 1.60
CA GLU A 56 9.34 9.48 2.94
C GLU A 56 8.24 8.76 3.73
N THR A 57 7.01 9.27 3.65
CA THR A 57 5.83 8.62 4.26
C THR A 57 5.63 7.21 3.69
N LEU A 58 5.75 7.03 2.38
CA LEU A 58 5.66 5.73 1.73
C LEU A 58 6.76 4.76 2.20
N GLU A 59 8.01 5.21 2.30
CA GLU A 59 9.14 4.40 2.79
C GLU A 59 8.94 3.96 4.26
N ASN A 60 8.39 4.84 5.09
CA ASN A 60 8.03 4.52 6.47
C ASN A 60 6.95 3.44 6.53
N TRP A 61 5.93 3.53 5.67
CA TRP A 61 4.92 2.48 5.53
C TRP A 61 5.53 1.17 5.05
N TYR A 62 6.42 1.19 4.07
CA TYR A 62 7.09 0.00 3.57
C TYR A 62 7.89 -0.70 4.68
N THR A 63 8.64 0.08 5.47
CA THR A 63 9.40 -0.42 6.62
C THR A 63 8.48 -1.04 7.67
N PHE A 64 7.40 -0.34 8.04
CA PHE A 64 6.40 -0.85 8.98
C PHE A 64 5.78 -2.17 8.52
N PHE A 65 5.38 -2.26 7.24
CA PHE A 65 4.79 -3.46 6.68
C PHE A 65 5.78 -4.62 6.63
N SER A 66 7.01 -4.37 6.20
CA SER A 66 8.07 -5.39 6.12
C SER A 66 8.43 -6.00 7.46
N ASN A 67 8.26 -5.25 8.54
CA ASN A 67 8.48 -5.74 9.91
C ASN A 67 7.27 -6.49 10.49
N ARG A 68 6.07 -6.33 9.92
CA ARG A 68 4.81 -6.79 10.54
C ARG A 68 4.07 -7.85 9.75
N TYR A 69 4.25 -7.89 8.44
CA TYR A 69 3.52 -8.79 7.53
C TYR A 69 4.49 -9.62 6.70
N ASN A 70 4.05 -10.82 6.36
CA ASN A 70 4.79 -11.68 5.46
C ASN A 70 4.74 -11.10 4.04
N ILE A 71 5.88 -11.12 3.35
CA ILE A 71 5.95 -10.85 1.92
C ILE A 71 5.59 -12.14 1.19
N VAL A 72 4.52 -12.10 0.41
CA VAL A 72 4.00 -13.28 -0.32
C VAL A 72 4.24 -13.20 -1.83
N GLY A 73 4.85 -12.12 -2.30
CA GLY A 73 5.24 -12.00 -3.70
C GLY A 73 5.69 -10.60 -4.09
N LYS A 74 6.00 -10.47 -5.38
CA LYS A 74 6.22 -9.19 -6.05
C LYS A 74 5.35 -9.13 -7.30
N VAL A 75 4.75 -7.98 -7.56
CA VAL A 75 4.07 -7.68 -8.81
C VAL A 75 5.16 -7.44 -9.85
N GLY A 76 5.21 -8.30 -10.87
CA GLY A 76 6.13 -8.11 -11.99
C GLY A 76 5.73 -6.86 -12.78
N ASN A 77 6.72 -6.06 -13.20
CA ASN A 77 6.50 -4.98 -14.15
C ASN A 77 5.75 -5.55 -15.36
N GLN A 78 4.54 -5.03 -15.63
CA GLN A 78 3.97 -5.18 -16.96
C GLN A 78 4.82 -4.28 -17.86
N ASN A 79 5.64 -4.91 -18.71
CA ASN A 79 6.35 -4.25 -19.79
C ASN A 79 5.39 -3.43 -20.66
#